data_AF-I7K614-F1
#
_entry.id   AF-I7K614-F1
#
_cell.length_a   1.000
_cell.length_b   1.000
_cell.length_c   1.000
_cell.angle_alpha   90.00
_cell.angle_beta   90.00
_cell.angle_gamma   90.00
#
_symmetry.space_group_name_H-M   'P 1'
#
loop_
_entity.id
_entity.type
_entity.pdbx_description
1 polymer ?
#
loop_
_entity_poly.entity_id
_entity_poly.type
_entity_poly.pdbx_seq_one_letter_code
_entity_poly.pdbx_strand_id
1 'polypeptide(L)' 'MDINLNEIIDENELYSGCYGRVSINFYPFNQAGNKGIGCGLLNLQKLEDGEMLGGRARPEDDFADDDILG' A
#
# COMPACT_ATOMS: atom_id res chain seq x y z
N MET A 1 0.24 -7.62 -10.67
CA MET A 1 0.25 -8.00 -12.09
C MET A 1 0.05 -6.77 -12.97
N ASP A 2 0.55 -6.78 -14.20
CA ASP A 2 0.24 -5.76 -15.22
C ASP A 2 -1.11 -6.03 -15.92
N ILE A 3 -1.47 -5.19 -16.90
CA ILE A 3 -2.70 -5.35 -17.69
C ILE A 3 -2.76 -6.67 -18.48
N ASN A 4 -1.61 -7.26 -18.79
CA ASN A 4 -1.45 -8.51 -19.53
C ASN A 4 -1.34 -9.74 -18.60
N LEU A 5 -1.56 -9.58 -17.30
CA LEU A 5 -1.45 -10.63 -16.27
C LEU A 5 -0.02 -11.15 -16.04
N ASN A 6 0.99 -10.37 -16.40
CA ASN A 6 2.38 -10.66 -16.05
C ASN A 6 2.68 -10.18 -14.62
N GLU A 7 3.60 -10.87 -13.96
CA GLU A 7 4.10 -10.45 -12.66
C GLU A 7 4.85 -9.11 -12.78
N ILE A 8 4.55 -8.18 -11.87
CA ILE A 8 5.30 -6.93 -11.76
C ILE A 8 6.47 -7.21 -10.83
N ILE A 9 7.69 -7.19 -11.38
CA ILE A 9 8.93 -7.46 -10.64
C ILE A 9 9.68 -6.19 -10.24
N ASP A 10 9.33 -5.05 -10.84
CA ASP A 10 9.86 -3.73 -10.48
C ASP A 10 8.88 -3.04 -9.52
N GLU A 11 9.35 -2.75 -8.32
CA GLU A 11 8.59 -2.05 -7.29
C GLU A 11 8.22 -0.61 -7.70
N ASN A 12 8.93 0.00 -8.64
CA ASN A 12 8.58 1.33 -9.17
C ASN A 12 7.39 1.31 -10.13
N GLU A 13 7.01 0.14 -10.66
CA GLU A 13 5.85 0.03 -11.54
C GLU A 13 4.54 0.19 -10.78
N LEU A 14 4.49 -0.15 -9.49
CA LEU A 14 3.30 -0.01 -8.66
C LEU A 14 3.52 1.04 -7.57
N TYR A 15 2.99 2.23 -7.77
CA TYR A 15 3.19 3.38 -6.88
C TYR A 15 1.88 4.07 -6.50
N SER A 16 1.88 4.82 -5.41
CA SER A 16 0.74 5.64 -5.00
C SER A 16 0.39 6.64 -6.09
N GLY A 17 -0.82 6.55 -6.64
CA GLY A 17 -1.28 7.38 -7.74
C GLY A 17 -1.46 6.64 -9.07
N CYS A 18 -0.92 5.43 -9.22
CA CYS A 18 -1.29 4.57 -10.35
C CYS A 18 -2.74 4.05 -10.20
N TYR A 19 -3.36 3.71 -11.33
CA TYR A 19 -4.70 3.14 -11.35
C TYR A 19 -4.64 1.64 -11.59
N GLY A 20 -5.49 0.91 -10.87
CA GLY A 20 -5.50 -0.54 -10.91
C GLY A 20 -6.81 -1.15 -10.45
N ARG A 21 -6.92 -2.47 -10.64
CA ARG A 21 -7.96 -3.29 -10.04
C ARG A 21 -7.42 -3.93 -8.78
N VAL A 22 -8.29 -4.01 -7.78
CA VAL A 22 -7.99 -4.62 -6.50
C VAL A 22 -9.03 -5.69 -6.22
N SER A 23 -8.59 -6.89 -5.91
CA SER A 23 -9.45 -7.90 -5.30
C SER A 23 -9.44 -7.70 -3.79
N ILE A 24 -10.63 -7.50 -3.22
CA ILE A 24 -10.84 -7.31 -1.79
C ILE A 24 -11.82 -8.33 -1.24
N ASN A 25 -11.62 -8.73 0.01
CA ASN A 25 -12.54 -9.59 0.73
C ASN A 25 -13.04 -8.89 2.00
N PHE A 26 -14.36 -8.82 2.17
CA PHE A 26 -14.97 -8.29 3.37
C PHE A 26 -15.22 -9.40 4.38
N TYR A 27 -14.82 -9.17 5.63
CA TYR A 27 -15.02 -10.15 6.69
C TYR A 27 -15.40 -9.46 8.01
N PRO A 28 -16.29 -10.08 8.81
CA PRO A 28 -16.59 -9.56 10.13
C PRO A 28 -15.39 -9.76 11.07
N PHE A 29 -15.12 -8.77 11.92
CA PHE A 29 -14.11 -8.88 12.98
C PHE A 29 -14.68 -8.45 14.33
N ASN A 30 -14.10 -9.03 15.39
CA ASN A 30 -14.34 -8.67 16.78
C ASN A 30 -13.05 -8.93 17.56
N GLN A 31 -12.24 -7.89 17.77
CA GLN A 31 -10.94 -8.02 18.41
C GLN A 31 -10.63 -6.80 19.28
N ALA A 32 -10.13 -7.06 20.50
CA ALA A 32 -9.70 -6.05 21.47
C ALA A 32 -10.74 -4.93 21.71
N GLY A 33 -12.03 -5.27 21.74
CA GLY A 33 -13.12 -4.31 21.95
C GLY A 33 -13.63 -3.63 20.67
N ASN A 34 -12.93 -3.78 19.54
CA ASN A 34 -13.38 -3.28 18.24
C ASN A 34 -14.18 -4.34 17.50
N LYS A 35 -15.31 -3.93 16.90
CA LYS A 35 -16.17 -4.81 16.09
C LYS A 35 -16.53 -4.09 14.80
N GLY A 36 -16.60 -4.83 13.69
CA GLY A 36 -16.99 -4.25 12.41
C GLY A 36 -16.75 -5.19 11.25
N ILE A 37 -16.70 -4.61 10.05
CA ILE A 37 -16.34 -5.29 8.81
C ILE A 37 -14.94 -4.82 8.40
N GLY A 38 -14.00 -5.75 8.32
CA GLY A 38 -12.67 -5.53 7.77
C GLY A 38 -12.67 -5.70 6.25
N CYS A 39 -11.69 -5.08 5.60
CA CYS A 39 -11.43 -5.23 4.17
C CYS A 39 -10.02 -5.81 3.99
N GLY A 40 -9.95 -7.08 3.61
CA GLY A 40 -8.69 -7.76 3.32
C GLY A 40 -8.27 -7.50 1.88
N LEU A 41 -7.03 -7.07 1.70
CA LEU A 41 -6.41 -6.92 0.39
C LEU A 41 -5.97 -8.30 -0.13
N LEU A 42 -6.33 -8.63 -1.37
CA LEU A 42 -5.89 -9.85 -2.03
C LEU A 42 -4.91 -9.50 -3.16
N ASN A 43 -5.40 -9.43 -4.39
CA ASN A 43 -4.58 -9.27 -5.59
C ASN A 43 -4.67 -7.85 -6.15
N LEU A 44 -3.57 -7.39 -6.74
CA LEU A 44 -3.47 -6.09 -7.42
C LEU A 44 -3.12 -6.29 -8.90
N GLN A 45 -3.84 -5.57 -9.75
CA GLN A 45 -3.56 -5.44 -11.17
C GLN A 45 -3.41 -3.98 -11.55
N LYS A 46 -2.23 -3.54 -11.96
CA LYS A 46 -2.02 -2.20 -12.53
C LYS A 46 -2.67 -2.12 -13.90
N LEU A 47 -3.34 -1.01 -14.18
CA LEU A 47 -3.98 -0.73 -15.46
C LEU A 47 -3.31 0.42 -16.20
N GLU A 48 -3.00 1.51 -15.51
CA GLU A 48 -2.42 2.71 -16.10
C GLU A 48 -1.62 3.51 -15.06
N ASP A 49 -0.67 4.29 -15.57
CA ASP A 49 0.06 5.28 -14.80
C ASP A 49 -0.82 6.47 -14.47
N GLY A 50 -0.56 7.09 -13.32
CA GLY A 50 -1.24 8.30 -12.89
C GLY A 50 -0.26 9.31 -12.30
N GLU A 51 -0.77 10.44 -11.84
CA GLU A 51 0.06 11.40 -11.11
C GLU A 51 0.55 10.74 -9.82
N MET A 52 1.87 10.78 -9.57
CA MET A 52 2.43 10.15 -8.38
C MET A 52 1.95 10.89 -7.12
N LEU A 53 1.07 10.25 -6.37
CA LEU A 53 0.46 10.76 -5.14
C LEU A 53 1.32 10.35 -3.95
N GLY A 54 2.42 11.06 -3.74
CA GLY A 54 3.31 10.79 -2.62
C GLY A 54 4.36 11.88 -2.42
N GLY A 55 4.31 12.53 -1.25
CA GLY A 55 5.45 13.21 -0.66
C GLY A 55 6.28 12.18 0.11
N ARG A 56 7.60 12.19 -0.11
CA ARG A 56 8.55 11.43 0.72
C ARG A 56 8.27 11.70 2.21
N ALA A 57 8.46 10.68 3.05
CA ALA A 57 8.62 10.91 4.49
C ALA A 57 9.59 12.08 4.67
N ARG A 58 9.25 13.00 5.57
CA ARG A 58 10.17 14.07 5.90
C ARG A 58 11.40 13.41 6.52
N PRO A 59 12.63 13.81 6.17
CA PRO A 59 13.83 13.26 6.82
C PRO A 59 13.73 13.33 8.36
N GLU A 60 13.04 14.34 8.88
CA GLU A 60 12.75 14.46 10.31
C GLU A 60 11.92 13.30 10.87
N ASP A 61 10.99 12.71 10.10
CA ASP A 61 10.22 11.52 10.50
C ASP A 61 11.08 10.24 10.49
N ASP A 62 12.12 10.20 9.64
CA ASP A 62 13.00 9.03 9.48
C ASP A 62 14.19 9.04 10.46
N PHE A 63 14.64 10.21 10.92
CA PHE A 63 15.86 10.39 11.72
C PHE A 63 15.63 11.03 13.10
N ALA A 64 14.38 11.24 13.53
CA ALA A 64 14.11 11.86 14.84
C ALA A 64 14.53 11.01 16.06
N ASP A 65 14.68 9.69 15.91
CA ASP A 65 15.06 8.77 16.99
C ASP A 65 16.55 8.35 16.92
N ASP A 66 17.46 9.32 16.93
CA ASP A 66 18.89 9.08 17.18
C ASP A 66 19.21 9.29 18.68
N ASP A 67 18.71 8.40 19.54
CA ASP A 67 19.24 8.17 20.90
C ASP A 67 20.48 7.23 20.84
N ILE A 68 21.39 7.50 19.87
CA ILE A 68 22.62 6.70 19.62
C ILE A 68 23.84 7.25 20.40
N LEU A 69 23.65 8.25 21.26
CA LEU A 69 24.67 8.74 22.19
C LEU A 69 24.24 8.49 23.64
N GLY A 70 24.35 7.23 24.05
CA GLY A 70 24.51 6.85 25.46
C GLY A 70 25.93 7.10 25.96
#